data_AF-A0A841PWE8-F1
#
_entry.id   AF-A0A841PWE8-F1
#
_cell.length_a   1.000
_cell.length_b   1.000
_cell.length_c   1.000
_cell.angle_alpha   90.00
_cell.angle_beta   90.00
_cell.angle_gamma   90.00
#
_symmetry.space_group_name_H-M   'P 1'
#
loop_
_entity.id
_entity.type
_entity.pdbx_description
1 polymer ?
#
loop_
_entity_poly.entity_id
_entity_poly.type
_entity_poly.pdbx_seq_one_letter_code
_entity_poly.pdbx_strand_id
1 'polypeptide(L)'
;MVKNVKYFLVNAVGLGSKTIDLFPEKRENLVEIPRIMQYENIHLGNDNSQIYVNSLNSYLIIDFVGEYKNQEKAIEAYNQNFNTDYKKSLNLFNKTIEVISDFDTSMQLLVIEDSSVNEVNIKVEYGRVKLYTNSNIKGLLHLDKELKMYYRTFLDACLIYLTCEKLDKFLKNLTTTKNINNEIQNLLAIYSQELFKLSKPQFYLTYQPEIRIMELFYKSWKIEGYINKVKSNFNQSVSNYSFLWNYRNQVSQKRMNTYLLCLTVLTAYTPIMEILKQFGLTSLTTEVTILILVTIILIIFKPLFVFITLMIKTLYFKLSFFYINNLFHSAKHRKIYKVKLWRKIINSLGSKKNNKIEM
;
A
#
# COMPACT_ATOMS: atom_id res chain seq x y z
N MET A 1 -13.69 -41.95 2.02
CA MET A 1 -12.48 -42.40 1.28
C MET A 1 -12.06 -41.25 0.38
N VAL A 2 -10.78 -40.85 0.45
CA VAL A 2 -10.25 -39.78 -0.42
C VAL A 2 -10.35 -40.22 -1.87
N LYS A 3 -11.08 -39.43 -2.67
CA LYS A 3 -11.26 -39.66 -4.09
C LYS A 3 -10.16 -38.98 -4.89
N ASN A 4 -10.01 -37.67 -4.71
CA ASN A 4 -9.06 -36.84 -5.45
C ASN A 4 -8.61 -35.63 -4.61
N VAL A 5 -7.49 -35.01 -5.03
CA VAL A 5 -6.88 -33.84 -4.41
C VAL A 5 -6.59 -32.76 -5.44
N LYS A 6 -7.29 -31.66 -5.25
CA LYS A 6 -7.19 -30.31 -5.81
C LYS A 6 -5.93 -29.56 -5.40
N TYR A 7 -4.95 -29.29 -6.26
CA TYR A 7 -3.82 -28.43 -5.85
C TYR A 7 -3.85 -27.04 -6.52
N PHE A 8 -3.75 -26.02 -5.68
CA PHE A 8 -3.65 -24.62 -6.08
C PHE A 8 -2.43 -23.96 -5.45
N LEU A 9 -1.68 -23.23 -6.27
CA LEU A 9 -0.63 -22.31 -5.82
C LEU A 9 -1.26 -20.95 -5.59
N VAL A 10 -1.06 -20.39 -4.39
CA VAL A 10 -1.55 -19.05 -4.06
C VAL A 10 -0.37 -18.14 -3.85
N ASN A 11 -0.23 -17.14 -4.70
CA ASN A 11 0.81 -16.12 -4.63
C ASN A 11 0.19 -14.78 -4.29
N ALA A 12 0.95 -13.96 -3.58
CA ALA A 12 0.43 -12.70 -3.09
C ALA A 12 1.46 -11.58 -3.13
N VAL A 13 1.01 -10.37 -3.42
CA VAL A 13 1.88 -9.19 -3.48
C VAL A 13 1.12 -7.91 -3.14
N GLY A 14 1.75 -7.02 -2.38
CA GLY A 14 1.26 -5.67 -2.13
C GLY A 14 2.00 -4.63 -2.97
N LEU A 15 1.41 -4.14 -4.07
CA LEU A 15 2.02 -3.15 -5.00
C LEU A 15 2.08 -1.70 -4.45
N GLY A 16 2.14 -1.53 -3.14
CA GLY A 16 2.34 -0.20 -2.55
C GLY A 16 1.07 0.66 -2.44
N SER A 17 1.29 1.95 -2.27
CA SER A 17 0.67 2.84 -1.28
C SER A 17 -0.54 3.62 -1.80
N LYS A 18 -1.35 3.05 -2.69
CA LYS A 18 -2.53 3.74 -3.21
C LYS A 18 -3.76 2.94 -2.88
N THR A 19 -4.83 3.64 -2.48
CA THR A 19 -6.14 3.02 -2.39
C THR A 19 -6.80 3.03 -3.76
N ILE A 20 -7.51 1.94 -4.06
CA ILE A 20 -8.30 1.77 -5.27
C ILE A 20 -9.76 1.70 -4.84
N ASP A 21 -10.61 2.47 -5.51
CA ASP A 21 -12.05 2.36 -5.33
C ASP A 21 -12.53 1.11 -6.08
N LEU A 22 -13.10 0.18 -5.34
CA LEU A 22 -13.64 -1.08 -5.86
C LEU A 22 -15.15 -1.12 -5.58
N PHE A 23 -15.86 -1.90 -6.40
CA PHE A 23 -17.26 -2.27 -6.24
C PHE A 23 -17.34 -3.75 -5.82
N PRO A 24 -17.00 -4.07 -4.56
CA PRO A 24 -16.96 -5.45 -4.09
C PRO A 24 -18.35 -6.10 -4.14
N GLU A 25 -18.37 -7.43 -4.31
CA GLU A 25 -19.61 -8.20 -4.22
C GLU A 25 -20.25 -8.02 -2.84
N LYS A 26 -21.55 -7.71 -2.80
CA LYS A 26 -22.28 -7.48 -1.54
C LYS A 26 -22.25 -8.76 -0.69
N ARG A 27 -21.99 -8.59 0.62
CA ARG A 27 -22.02 -9.67 1.61
C ARG A 27 -23.23 -9.52 2.50
N GLU A 28 -24.18 -10.46 2.41
CA GLU A 28 -25.45 -10.42 3.15
C GLU A 28 -25.25 -10.31 4.67
N ASN A 29 -24.17 -10.88 5.19
CA ASN A 29 -23.91 -10.98 6.64
C ASN A 29 -23.06 -9.83 7.20
N LEU A 30 -22.71 -8.82 6.39
CA LEU A 30 -21.87 -7.69 6.81
C LEU A 30 -22.59 -6.36 6.55
N VAL A 31 -22.70 -5.55 7.60
CA VAL A 31 -23.27 -4.19 7.52
C VAL A 31 -22.36 -3.28 6.70
N GLU A 32 -21.05 -3.38 6.94
CA GLU A 32 -20.00 -2.68 6.21
C GLU A 32 -18.83 -3.65 6.02
N ILE A 33 -18.28 -3.70 4.80
CA ILE A 33 -17.12 -4.54 4.49
C ILE A 33 -15.87 -3.66 4.64
N PRO A 34 -14.96 -3.93 5.59
CA PRO A 34 -13.68 -3.25 5.71
C PRO A 34 -12.91 -3.25 4.39
N ARG A 35 -12.26 -2.14 4.03
CA ARG A 35 -11.53 -1.95 2.76
C ARG A 35 -10.47 -3.02 2.51
N ILE A 36 -9.87 -3.57 3.57
CA ILE A 36 -8.91 -4.68 3.47
C ILE A 36 -9.54 -5.92 2.82
N MET A 37 -10.82 -6.17 3.08
CA MET A 37 -11.62 -7.30 2.60
C MET A 37 -12.52 -6.94 1.41
N GLN A 38 -12.46 -5.71 0.93
CA GLN A 38 -13.10 -5.33 -0.32
C GLN A 38 -12.19 -5.73 -1.47
N TYR A 39 -12.60 -6.70 -2.27
CA TYR A 39 -11.82 -7.17 -3.41
C TYR A 39 -12.69 -7.49 -4.63
N GLU A 40 -12.07 -7.40 -5.81
CA GLU A 40 -12.65 -7.77 -7.10
C GLU A 40 -11.79 -8.84 -7.78
N ASN A 41 -12.43 -9.68 -8.59
CA ASN A 41 -11.75 -10.67 -9.41
C ASN A 41 -11.47 -10.10 -10.81
N ILE A 42 -10.20 -9.97 -11.15
CA ILE A 42 -9.72 -9.60 -12.48
C ILE A 42 -9.78 -10.84 -13.38
N HIS A 43 -10.84 -10.95 -14.18
CA HIS A 43 -11.04 -12.09 -15.06
C HIS A 43 -10.08 -12.02 -16.25
N LEU A 44 -9.21 -13.04 -16.38
CA LEU A 44 -8.19 -13.11 -17.43
C LEU A 44 -8.61 -13.91 -18.66
N GLY A 45 -9.84 -14.40 -18.72
CA GLY A 45 -10.35 -15.23 -19.83
C GLY A 45 -9.73 -16.63 -19.94
N ASN A 46 -8.77 -16.99 -19.07
CA ASN A 46 -8.23 -18.33 -18.92
C ASN A 46 -8.73 -18.95 -17.60
N ASP A 47 -9.29 -20.16 -17.67
CA ASP A 47 -10.00 -20.79 -16.55
C ASP A 47 -9.09 -21.24 -15.38
N ASN A 48 -7.77 -21.27 -15.58
CA ASN A 48 -6.84 -21.86 -14.62
C ASN A 48 -6.25 -20.89 -13.59
N SER A 49 -6.43 -19.57 -13.76
CA SER A 49 -5.82 -18.55 -12.92
C SER A 49 -6.84 -17.49 -12.54
N GLN A 50 -6.93 -17.18 -11.24
CA GLN A 50 -7.77 -16.11 -10.73
C GLN A 50 -6.91 -15.06 -10.04
N ILE A 51 -7.15 -13.78 -10.35
CA ILE A 51 -6.45 -12.67 -9.72
C ILE A 51 -7.47 -11.83 -8.96
N TYR A 52 -7.26 -11.69 -7.66
CA TYR A 52 -8.02 -10.80 -6.81
C TYR A 52 -7.20 -9.56 -6.50
N VAL A 53 -7.84 -8.40 -6.55
CA VAL A 53 -7.27 -7.12 -6.10
C VAL A 53 -8.13 -6.55 -5.00
N ASN A 54 -7.51 -6.07 -3.91
CA ASN A 54 -8.23 -5.39 -2.83
C ASN A 54 -8.09 -3.86 -2.90
N SER A 55 -8.91 -3.14 -2.13
CA SER A 55 -8.92 -1.67 -2.13
C SER A 55 -7.61 -1.03 -1.62
N LEU A 56 -6.70 -1.80 -1.04
CA LEU A 56 -5.36 -1.35 -0.62
C LEU A 56 -4.26 -1.74 -1.61
N ASN A 57 -4.65 -2.02 -2.87
CA ASN A 57 -3.76 -2.38 -3.97
C ASN A 57 -2.88 -3.60 -3.64
N SER A 58 -3.49 -4.61 -3.02
CA SER A 58 -2.88 -5.92 -2.77
C SER A 58 -3.53 -6.96 -3.66
N TYR A 59 -2.72 -7.86 -4.19
CA TYR A 59 -3.13 -8.86 -5.16
C TYR A 59 -2.93 -10.26 -4.60
N LEU A 60 -3.90 -11.12 -4.90
CA LEU A 60 -3.84 -12.55 -4.68
C LEU A 60 -4.02 -13.25 -6.02
N ILE A 61 -3.10 -14.13 -6.37
CA ILE A 61 -3.17 -14.96 -7.56
C ILE A 61 -3.38 -16.39 -7.09
N ILE A 62 -4.44 -17.03 -7.57
CA ILE A 62 -4.77 -18.41 -7.25
C ILE A 62 -4.71 -19.19 -8.56
N ASP A 63 -3.67 -20.01 -8.68
CA ASP A 63 -3.38 -20.80 -9.87
C ASP A 63 -3.71 -22.27 -9.62
N PHE A 64 -4.57 -22.84 -10.45
CA PHE A 64 -4.79 -24.27 -10.48
C PHE A 64 -3.59 -24.97 -11.11
N VAL A 65 -2.97 -25.86 -10.34
CA VAL A 65 -1.78 -26.60 -10.79
C VAL A 65 -2.18 -27.97 -11.33
N GLY A 66 -3.04 -28.70 -10.62
CA GLY A 66 -3.47 -30.02 -11.08
C GLY A 66 -4.33 -30.79 -10.09
N GLU A 67 -4.80 -31.94 -10.56
CA GLU A 67 -5.59 -32.90 -9.79
C GLU A 67 -4.78 -34.19 -9.57
N TYR A 68 -4.76 -34.67 -8.34
CA TYR A 68 -3.94 -35.79 -7.90
C TYR A 68 -4.78 -36.83 -7.16
N LYS A 69 -4.35 -38.10 -7.20
CA LYS A 69 -5.08 -39.20 -6.54
C LYS A 69 -5.05 -39.12 -5.01
N ASN A 70 -4.00 -38.54 -4.44
CA ASN A 70 -3.83 -38.44 -3.00
C ASN A 70 -2.95 -37.22 -2.64
N GLN A 71 -2.90 -36.91 -1.34
CA GLN A 71 -2.20 -35.74 -0.82
C GLN A 71 -0.68 -35.84 -1.02
N GLU A 72 -0.09 -37.03 -0.88
CA GLU A 72 1.35 -37.23 -1.05
C GLU A 72 1.79 -36.85 -2.46
N LYS A 73 1.08 -37.31 -3.50
CA LYS A 73 1.39 -36.98 -4.89
C LYS A 73 1.23 -35.50 -5.19
N ALA A 74 0.24 -34.84 -4.60
CA ALA A 74 0.07 -33.39 -4.75
C ALA A 74 1.25 -32.62 -4.14
N ILE A 75 1.73 -33.04 -2.96
CA ILE A 75 2.88 -32.43 -2.29
C ILE A 75 4.19 -32.71 -3.04
N GLU A 76 4.37 -33.93 -3.56
CA GLU A 76 5.53 -34.28 -4.38
C GLU A 76 5.59 -33.42 -5.65
N ALA A 77 4.46 -33.28 -6.35
CA ALA A 77 4.38 -32.45 -7.54
C ALA A 77 4.66 -30.97 -7.23
N TYR A 78 4.23 -30.46 -6.07
CA TYR A 78 4.61 -29.13 -5.62
C TYR A 78 6.12 -28.99 -5.47
N ASN A 79 6.76 -29.89 -4.71
CA ASN A 79 8.19 -29.78 -4.44
C ASN A 79 9.03 -29.85 -5.71
N GLN A 80 8.59 -30.61 -6.71
CA GLN A 80 9.27 -30.75 -8.00
C GLN A 80 9.04 -29.56 -8.95
N ASN A 81 7.79 -29.06 -9.03
CA ASN A 81 7.39 -28.08 -10.05
C ASN A 81 7.22 -26.65 -9.53
N PHE A 82 7.39 -26.40 -8.23
CA PHE A 82 7.16 -25.09 -7.60
C PHE A 82 7.82 -23.95 -8.37
N ASN A 83 9.12 -24.06 -8.71
CA ASN A 83 9.83 -23.00 -9.43
C ASN A 83 9.23 -22.70 -10.81
N THR A 84 8.72 -23.72 -11.50
CA THR A 84 8.10 -23.58 -12.82
C THR A 84 6.73 -22.91 -12.70
N ASP A 85 5.90 -23.39 -11.78
CA ASP A 85 4.57 -22.83 -11.53
C ASP A 85 4.65 -21.39 -11.02
N TYR A 86 5.55 -21.13 -10.08
CA TYR A 86 5.85 -19.80 -9.55
C TYR A 86 6.26 -18.82 -10.65
N LYS A 87 7.20 -19.20 -11.52
CA LYS A 87 7.63 -18.36 -12.65
C LYS A 87 6.50 -18.12 -13.65
N LYS A 88 5.63 -19.10 -13.87
CA LYS A 88 4.44 -18.94 -14.72
C LYS A 88 3.50 -17.89 -14.13
N SER A 89 3.20 -17.96 -12.83
CA SER A 89 2.38 -16.97 -12.11
C SER A 89 3.00 -15.57 -12.16
N LEU A 90 4.31 -15.46 -11.92
CA LEU A 90 5.04 -14.19 -11.98
C LEU A 90 4.99 -13.57 -13.38
N ASN A 91 5.20 -14.38 -14.42
CA ASN A 91 5.11 -13.92 -15.81
C ASN A 91 3.68 -13.49 -16.18
N LEU A 92 2.66 -14.20 -15.71
CA LEU A 92 1.26 -13.83 -15.91
C LEU A 92 0.96 -12.47 -15.27
N PHE A 93 1.38 -12.29 -14.02
CA PHE A 93 1.22 -11.04 -13.28
C PHE A 93 1.94 -9.88 -13.96
N ASN A 94 3.22 -10.05 -14.28
CA ASN A 94 4.05 -9.02 -14.92
C ASN A 94 3.52 -8.59 -16.30
N LYS A 95 2.87 -9.50 -17.03
CA LYS A 95 2.25 -9.19 -18.33
C LYS A 95 0.93 -8.43 -18.20
N THR A 96 0.20 -8.66 -17.11
CA THR A 96 -1.21 -8.22 -17.01
C THR A 96 -1.40 -7.03 -16.07
N ILE A 97 -0.67 -7.01 -14.95
CA ILE A 97 -0.88 -6.07 -13.84
C ILE A 97 0.28 -5.09 -13.74
N GLU A 98 1.40 -5.50 -13.19
CA GLU A 98 2.57 -4.65 -12.93
C GLU A 98 3.85 -5.49 -12.89
N VAL A 99 4.97 -4.91 -13.31
CA VAL A 99 6.26 -5.58 -13.30
C VAL A 99 6.83 -5.59 -11.88
N ILE A 100 6.92 -6.78 -11.29
CA ILE A 100 7.56 -7.05 -10.00
C ILE A 100 8.71 -8.05 -10.16
N SER A 101 9.65 -7.99 -9.22
CA SER A 101 10.75 -8.96 -9.15
C SER A 101 10.33 -10.27 -8.49
N ASP A 102 9.43 -10.20 -7.49
CA ASP A 102 9.07 -11.35 -6.66
C ASP A 102 7.73 -11.11 -5.94
N PHE A 103 7.05 -12.19 -5.54
CA PHE A 103 5.88 -12.14 -4.67
C PHE A 103 6.29 -11.96 -3.19
N ASP A 104 5.41 -11.36 -2.39
CA ASP A 104 5.64 -11.21 -0.94
C ASP A 104 5.50 -12.54 -0.20
N THR A 105 4.53 -13.36 -0.61
CA THR A 105 4.30 -14.68 -0.03
C THR A 105 3.67 -15.65 -1.02
N SER A 106 3.93 -16.93 -0.78
CA SER A 106 3.38 -18.05 -1.51
C SER A 106 2.90 -19.11 -0.54
N MET A 107 1.73 -19.69 -0.81
CA MET A 107 1.12 -20.73 0.01
C MET A 107 0.43 -21.78 -0.87
N GLN A 108 0.19 -22.94 -0.27
CA GLN A 108 -0.52 -24.04 -0.90
C GLN A 108 -1.97 -24.05 -0.45
N LEU A 109 -2.90 -24.24 -1.39
CA LEU A 109 -4.28 -24.60 -1.10
C LEU A 109 -4.56 -25.99 -1.67
N LEU A 110 -4.95 -26.92 -0.81
CA LEU A 110 -5.31 -28.29 -1.14
C LEU A 110 -6.80 -28.49 -0.92
N VAL A 111 -7.53 -28.85 -1.97
CA VAL A 111 -8.95 -29.20 -1.91
C VAL A 111 -9.07 -30.72 -1.98
N ILE A 112 -9.39 -31.37 -0.88
CA ILE A 112 -9.41 -32.82 -0.73
C ILE A 112 -10.86 -33.30 -0.82
N GLU A 113 -11.19 -34.00 -1.91
CA GLU A 113 -12.49 -34.64 -2.07
C GLU A 113 -12.48 -35.96 -1.31
N ASP A 114 -13.27 -36.04 -0.24
CA ASP A 114 -13.38 -37.22 0.62
C ASP A 114 -14.85 -37.55 0.88
N SER A 115 -15.28 -38.72 0.39
CA SER A 115 -16.67 -39.19 0.54
C SER A 115 -17.08 -39.54 1.97
N SER A 116 -16.13 -39.68 2.91
CA SER A 116 -16.45 -39.92 4.33
C SER A 116 -16.70 -38.63 5.12
N VAL A 117 -16.55 -37.47 4.48
CA VAL A 117 -16.75 -36.17 5.12
C VAL A 117 -18.22 -35.75 4.95
N ASN A 118 -18.92 -35.59 6.06
CA ASN A 118 -20.34 -35.18 6.04
C ASN A 118 -20.51 -33.66 5.91
N GLU A 119 -19.54 -32.88 6.41
CA GLU A 119 -19.56 -31.41 6.42
C GLU A 119 -18.18 -30.88 6.00
N VAL A 120 -18.15 -29.76 5.28
CA VAL A 120 -16.88 -29.16 4.83
C VAL A 120 -16.00 -28.84 6.05
N ASN A 121 -14.74 -29.26 6.00
CA ASN A 121 -13.79 -29.05 7.09
C ASN A 121 -12.51 -28.41 6.57
N ILE A 122 -11.93 -27.48 7.32
CA ILE A 122 -10.71 -26.78 6.95
C ILE A 122 -9.62 -26.98 7.99
N LYS A 123 -8.42 -27.35 7.53
CA LYS A 123 -7.20 -27.39 8.34
C LYS A 123 -6.23 -26.36 7.82
N VAL A 124 -5.79 -25.48 8.71
CA VAL A 124 -4.86 -24.40 8.39
C VAL A 124 -3.52 -24.69 9.06
N GLU A 125 -2.49 -24.89 8.25
CA GLU A 125 -1.08 -24.95 8.63
C GLU A 125 -0.39 -23.68 8.10
N TYR A 126 0.76 -23.32 8.65
CA TYR A 126 1.53 -22.20 8.10
C TYR A 126 2.00 -22.55 6.67
N GLY A 127 1.68 -21.69 5.70
CA GLY A 127 2.00 -21.92 4.28
C GLY A 127 1.18 -22.99 3.57
N ARG A 128 0.22 -23.65 4.25
CA ARG A 128 -0.63 -24.69 3.66
C ARG A 128 -2.04 -24.69 4.23
N VAL A 129 -3.03 -24.66 3.36
CA VAL A 129 -4.44 -24.77 3.71
C VAL A 129 -5.01 -26.04 3.08
N LYS A 130 -5.75 -26.83 3.86
CA LYS A 130 -6.44 -28.04 3.40
C LYS A 130 -7.93 -27.88 3.61
N LEU A 131 -8.70 -27.96 2.54
CA LEU A 131 -10.16 -27.92 2.51
C LEU A 131 -10.69 -29.32 2.19
N TYR A 132 -11.30 -29.99 3.15
CA TYR A 132 -11.94 -31.29 3.00
C TYR A 132 -13.41 -31.08 2.63
N THR A 133 -13.87 -31.75 1.58
CA THR A 133 -15.23 -31.63 1.05
C THR A 133 -15.71 -32.95 0.47
N ASN A 134 -17.02 -33.18 0.42
CA ASN A 134 -17.63 -34.30 -0.29
C ASN A 134 -18.08 -33.96 -1.72
N SER A 135 -18.03 -32.67 -2.10
CA SER A 135 -18.42 -32.20 -3.43
C SER A 135 -17.25 -32.24 -4.42
N ASN A 136 -17.53 -32.64 -5.66
CA ASN A 136 -16.57 -32.57 -6.76
C ASN A 136 -16.49 -31.14 -7.28
N ILE A 137 -15.39 -30.46 -6.96
CA ILE A 137 -15.20 -29.04 -7.32
C ILE A 137 -14.55 -28.96 -8.70
N LYS A 138 -15.34 -28.71 -9.76
CA LYS A 138 -14.78 -28.60 -11.13
C LYS A 138 -13.86 -27.38 -11.30
N GLY A 139 -14.02 -26.33 -10.50
CA GLY A 139 -13.19 -25.14 -10.48
C GLY A 139 -13.68 -24.14 -9.42
N LEU A 140 -12.82 -23.21 -9.01
CA LEU A 140 -13.12 -22.21 -7.97
C LEU A 140 -14.21 -21.19 -8.39
N LEU A 141 -14.56 -21.13 -9.68
CA LEU A 141 -15.66 -20.29 -10.19
C LEU A 141 -17.05 -20.90 -9.98
N HIS A 142 -17.14 -22.22 -9.79
CA HIS A 142 -18.42 -22.95 -9.68
C HIS A 142 -18.55 -23.59 -8.29
N LEU A 143 -18.31 -22.79 -7.25
CA LEU A 143 -18.47 -23.23 -5.87
C LEU A 143 -19.93 -23.09 -5.43
N ASP A 144 -20.47 -24.15 -4.81
CA ASP A 144 -21.75 -24.09 -4.12
C ASP A 144 -21.71 -23.04 -3.00
N LYS A 145 -22.89 -22.59 -2.54
CA LYS A 145 -23.04 -21.49 -1.55
C LYS A 145 -22.16 -21.70 -0.31
N GLU A 146 -22.08 -22.93 0.19
CA GLU A 146 -21.26 -23.29 1.34
C GLU A 146 -19.76 -23.16 1.04
N LEU A 147 -19.28 -23.78 -0.04
CA LEU A 147 -17.87 -23.68 -0.45
C LEU A 147 -17.43 -22.25 -0.78
N LYS A 148 -18.34 -21.44 -1.32
CA LYS A 148 -18.12 -20.01 -1.58
C LYS A 148 -17.82 -19.26 -0.28
N MET A 149 -18.42 -19.64 0.85
CA MET A 149 -18.11 -19.05 2.15
C MET A 149 -16.67 -19.38 2.56
N TYR A 150 -16.27 -20.66 2.59
CA TYR A 150 -14.90 -21.07 2.96
C TYR A 150 -13.84 -20.38 2.11
N TYR A 151 -14.10 -20.28 0.81
CA TYR A 151 -13.21 -19.63 -0.13
C TYR A 151 -13.09 -18.12 0.13
N ARG A 152 -14.20 -17.42 0.41
CA ARG A 152 -14.17 -16.00 0.78
C ARG A 152 -13.43 -15.78 2.09
N THR A 153 -13.69 -16.58 3.11
CA THR A 153 -13.00 -16.48 4.40
C THR A 153 -11.49 -16.71 4.25
N PHE A 154 -11.08 -17.62 3.36
CA PHE A 154 -9.68 -17.80 2.99
C PHE A 154 -9.08 -16.54 2.34
N LEU A 155 -9.78 -15.93 1.38
CA LEU A 155 -9.33 -14.69 0.74
C LEU A 155 -9.18 -13.54 1.75
N ASP A 156 -10.18 -13.35 2.60
CA ASP A 156 -10.17 -12.34 3.67
C ASP A 156 -8.95 -12.54 4.59
N ALA A 157 -8.72 -13.77 5.06
CA ALA A 157 -7.58 -14.09 5.91
C ALA A 157 -6.24 -13.77 5.24
N CYS A 158 -6.10 -14.12 3.95
CA CYS A 158 -4.91 -13.81 3.16
C CYS A 158 -4.69 -12.30 3.06
N LEU A 159 -5.72 -11.52 2.73
CA LEU A 159 -5.61 -10.07 2.57
C LEU A 159 -5.28 -9.37 3.90
N ILE A 160 -5.84 -9.83 5.01
CA ILE A 160 -5.52 -9.32 6.35
C ILE A 160 -4.06 -9.61 6.69
N TYR A 161 -3.61 -10.85 6.46
CA TYR A 161 -2.23 -11.25 6.72
C TYR A 161 -1.23 -10.42 5.89
N LEU A 162 -1.48 -10.26 4.59
CA LEU A 162 -0.66 -9.43 3.70
C LEU A 162 -0.62 -7.98 4.14
N THR A 163 -1.74 -7.45 4.58
CA THR A 163 -1.82 -6.07 5.07
C THR A 163 -0.97 -5.89 6.32
N CYS A 164 -0.96 -6.86 7.24
CA CYS A 164 -0.07 -6.84 8.41
C CYS A 164 1.41 -6.81 7.98
N GLU A 165 1.80 -7.67 7.04
CA GLU A 165 3.18 -7.76 6.58
C GLU A 165 3.65 -6.48 5.87
N LYS A 166 2.80 -5.97 4.98
CA LYS A 166 3.06 -4.71 4.27
C LYS A 166 3.18 -3.54 5.23
N LEU A 167 2.28 -3.44 6.21
CA LEU A 167 2.31 -2.35 7.18
C LEU A 167 3.52 -2.45 8.11
N ASP A 168 3.95 -3.64 8.53
CA ASP A 168 5.18 -3.82 9.33
C ASP A 168 6.42 -3.37 8.53
N LYS A 169 6.55 -3.80 7.27
CA LYS A 169 7.64 -3.35 6.37
C LYS A 169 7.60 -1.84 6.17
N PHE A 170 6.42 -1.28 5.96
CA PHE A 170 6.22 0.16 5.76
C PHE A 170 6.61 0.98 7.00
N LEU A 171 6.16 0.58 8.18
CA LEU A 171 6.49 1.24 9.46
C LEU A 171 7.99 1.19 9.75
N LYS A 172 8.65 0.05 9.49
CA LYS A 172 10.12 -0.05 9.60
C LYS A 172 10.81 0.96 8.68
N ASN A 173 10.36 1.07 7.43
CA ASN A 173 10.93 2.05 6.49
C ASN A 173 10.68 3.50 6.91
N LEU A 174 9.51 3.79 7.52
CA LEU A 174 9.18 5.13 8.02
C LEU A 174 10.14 5.63 9.10
N THR A 175 10.69 4.76 9.94
CA THR A 175 11.67 5.16 10.97
C THR A 175 12.93 5.80 10.36
N THR A 176 13.24 5.50 9.09
CA THR A 176 14.42 5.99 8.38
C THR A 176 14.16 7.20 7.49
N THR A 177 12.89 7.46 7.13
CA THR A 177 12.55 8.48 6.13
C THR A 177 12.38 9.85 6.76
N LYS A 178 13.20 10.82 6.35
CA LYS A 178 13.18 12.18 6.91
C LYS A 178 11.94 13.00 6.54
N ASN A 179 11.13 12.59 5.55
CA ASN A 179 9.96 13.34 5.09
C ASN A 179 8.77 12.41 4.87
N ILE A 180 7.80 12.47 5.77
CA ILE A 180 6.45 11.92 5.61
C ILE A 180 5.63 12.98 4.86
N ASN A 181 5.14 12.66 3.66
CA ASN A 181 4.21 13.51 2.92
C ASN A 181 2.76 13.24 3.36
N ASN A 182 1.82 14.10 2.95
CA ASN A 182 0.39 13.94 3.29
C ASN A 182 -0.19 12.60 2.79
N GLU A 183 0.33 12.07 1.68
CA GLU A 183 -0.13 10.77 1.16
C GLU A 183 0.19 9.63 2.12
N ILE A 184 1.41 9.57 2.66
CA ILE A 184 1.84 8.61 3.68
C ILE A 184 0.97 8.73 4.94
N GLN A 185 0.64 9.95 5.37
CA GLN A 185 -0.23 10.17 6.54
C GLN A 185 -1.64 9.62 6.30
N ASN A 186 -2.23 9.91 5.15
CA ASN A 186 -3.55 9.42 4.79
C ASN A 186 -3.59 7.89 4.75
N LEU A 187 -2.54 7.26 4.23
CA LEU A 187 -2.44 5.80 4.21
C LEU A 187 -2.30 5.21 5.60
N LEU A 188 -1.45 5.78 6.45
CA LEU A 188 -1.32 5.35 7.85
C LEU A 188 -2.66 5.44 8.58
N ALA A 189 -3.41 6.54 8.35
CA ALA A 189 -4.74 6.70 8.90
C ALA A 189 -5.68 5.58 8.41
N ILE A 190 -5.74 5.33 7.10
CA ILE A 190 -6.55 4.25 6.52
C ILE A 190 -6.17 2.89 7.10
N TYR A 191 -4.89 2.53 7.09
CA TYR A 191 -4.43 1.26 7.65
C TYR A 191 -4.78 1.12 9.14
N SER A 192 -4.65 2.18 9.94
CA SER A 192 -5.00 2.15 11.36
C SER A 192 -6.50 1.97 11.61
N GLN A 193 -7.34 2.64 10.79
CA GLN A 193 -8.80 2.56 10.90
C GLN A 193 -9.34 1.22 10.42
N GLU A 194 -8.69 0.60 9.43
CA GLU A 194 -9.13 -0.66 8.84
C GLU A 194 -8.57 -1.87 9.60
N LEU A 195 -7.24 -1.94 9.79
CA LEU A 195 -6.58 -3.15 10.28
C LEU A 195 -6.87 -3.44 11.76
N PHE A 196 -6.89 -2.43 12.62
CA PHE A 196 -7.00 -2.66 14.06
C PHE A 196 -8.39 -3.13 14.50
N LYS A 197 -9.42 -2.84 13.70
CA LYS A 197 -10.78 -3.39 13.88
C LYS A 197 -10.82 -4.90 13.60
N LEU A 198 -9.88 -5.40 12.79
CA LEU A 198 -9.75 -6.82 12.44
C LEU A 198 -8.87 -7.59 13.43
N SER A 199 -8.68 -7.08 14.65
CA SER A 199 -7.87 -7.79 15.66
C SER A 199 -8.48 -9.14 16.05
N LYS A 200 -9.82 -9.26 16.00
CA LYS A 200 -10.54 -10.52 16.24
C LYS A 200 -11.70 -10.71 15.25
N PRO A 201 -12.00 -11.95 14.82
CA PRO A 201 -13.07 -12.21 13.86
C PRO A 201 -14.46 -11.72 14.33
N GLN A 202 -14.76 -11.83 15.62
CA GLN A 202 -16.07 -11.49 16.17
C GLN A 202 -16.37 -9.98 16.17
N PHE A 203 -15.37 -9.13 15.92
CA PHE A 203 -15.55 -7.68 15.86
C PHE A 203 -16.15 -7.21 14.53
N TYR A 204 -16.08 -8.03 13.49
CA TYR A 204 -16.57 -7.65 12.16
C TYR A 204 -17.43 -8.72 11.50
N LEU A 205 -17.30 -10.00 11.87
CA LEU A 205 -18.18 -11.07 11.40
C LEU A 205 -19.32 -11.32 12.40
N THR A 206 -20.50 -11.66 11.88
CA THR A 206 -21.69 -12.01 12.67
C THR A 206 -22.08 -13.50 12.54
N TYR A 207 -21.68 -14.15 11.45
CA TYR A 207 -22.07 -15.53 11.15
C TYR A 207 -21.13 -16.55 11.80
N GLN A 208 -21.64 -17.37 12.72
CA GLN A 208 -20.84 -18.27 13.58
C GLN A 208 -19.97 -19.28 12.82
N PRO A 209 -20.45 -19.97 11.76
CA PRO A 209 -19.60 -20.86 10.98
C PRO A 209 -18.41 -20.13 10.35
N GLU A 210 -18.63 -18.92 9.84
CA GLU A 210 -17.57 -18.10 9.25
C GLU A 210 -16.54 -17.65 10.29
N ILE A 211 -17.01 -17.23 11.47
CA ILE A 211 -16.17 -16.87 12.62
C ILE A 211 -15.24 -18.03 12.99
N ARG A 212 -15.79 -19.25 13.13
CA ARG A 212 -15.00 -20.45 13.50
C ARG A 212 -13.89 -20.73 12.49
N ILE A 213 -14.18 -20.59 11.20
CA ILE A 213 -13.18 -20.79 10.14
C ILE A 213 -12.10 -19.70 10.21
N MET A 214 -12.52 -18.44 10.35
CA MET A 214 -11.58 -17.31 10.45
C MET A 214 -10.67 -17.44 11.69
N GLU A 215 -11.18 -17.92 12.82
CA GLU A 215 -10.39 -18.19 14.03
C GLU A 215 -9.27 -19.21 13.79
N LEU A 216 -9.48 -20.21 12.93
CA LEU A 216 -8.43 -21.17 12.55
C LEU A 216 -7.28 -20.46 11.83
N PHE A 217 -7.58 -19.55 10.90
CA PHE A 217 -6.55 -18.73 10.25
C PHE A 217 -5.84 -17.81 11.25
N TYR A 218 -6.60 -17.15 12.14
CA TYR A 218 -6.01 -16.25 13.14
C TYR A 218 -5.06 -16.98 14.08
N LYS A 219 -5.42 -18.18 14.50
CA LYS A 219 -4.58 -19.03 15.35
C LYS A 219 -3.35 -19.54 14.61
N SER A 220 -3.53 -20.14 13.44
CA SER A 220 -2.44 -20.79 12.69
C SER A 220 -1.43 -19.81 12.11
N TRP A 221 -1.88 -18.65 11.64
CA TRP A 221 -1.01 -17.60 11.09
C TRP A 221 -0.67 -16.50 12.10
N LYS A 222 -1.13 -16.64 13.35
CA LYS A 222 -0.91 -15.68 14.45
C LYS A 222 -1.34 -14.26 14.09
N ILE A 223 -2.45 -14.12 13.36
CA ILE A 223 -2.92 -12.82 12.81
C ILE A 223 -3.15 -11.81 13.93
N GLU A 224 -3.85 -12.18 15.01
CA GLU A 224 -4.09 -11.29 16.16
C GLU A 224 -2.76 -10.76 16.75
N GLY A 225 -1.80 -11.66 16.98
CA GLY A 225 -0.48 -11.31 17.47
C GLY A 225 0.27 -10.38 16.51
N TYR A 226 0.14 -10.61 15.21
CA TYR A 226 0.75 -9.77 14.19
C TYR A 226 0.12 -8.37 14.16
N ILE A 227 -1.21 -8.27 14.19
CA ILE A 227 -1.93 -6.99 14.26
C ILE A 227 -1.51 -6.21 15.51
N ASN A 228 -1.40 -6.86 16.66
CA ASN A 228 -0.98 -6.22 17.91
C ASN A 228 0.47 -5.71 17.84
N LYS A 229 1.38 -6.50 17.24
CA LYS A 229 2.76 -6.06 16.99
C LYS A 229 2.79 -4.83 16.08
N VAL A 230 2.05 -4.88 14.97
CA VAL A 230 1.96 -3.76 14.02
C VAL A 230 1.37 -2.52 14.67
N LYS A 231 0.33 -2.67 15.51
CA LYS A 231 -0.25 -1.58 16.30
C LYS A 231 0.76 -0.95 17.26
N SER A 232 1.59 -1.76 17.92
CA SER A 232 2.67 -1.26 18.77
C SER A 232 3.70 -0.47 17.96
N ASN A 233 4.17 -1.02 16.83
CA ASN A 233 5.12 -0.36 15.94
C ASN A 233 4.55 0.95 15.37
N PHE A 234 3.25 0.96 15.05
CA PHE A 234 2.53 2.12 14.58
C PHE A 234 2.54 3.24 15.62
N ASN A 235 2.16 2.92 16.87
CA ASN A 235 2.15 3.90 17.96
C ASN A 235 3.56 4.46 18.22
N GLN A 236 4.59 3.62 18.24
CA GLN A 236 5.98 4.06 18.37
C GLN A 236 6.39 4.99 17.22
N SER A 237 6.01 4.65 15.99
CA SER A 237 6.34 5.44 14.80
C SER A 237 5.64 6.81 14.81
N VAL A 238 4.37 6.85 15.22
CA VAL A 238 3.60 8.09 15.38
C VAL A 238 4.15 8.96 16.50
N SER A 239 4.51 8.38 17.65
CA SER A 239 5.16 9.11 18.76
C SER A 239 6.53 9.68 18.36
N ASN A 240 7.33 8.90 17.64
CA ASN A 240 8.62 9.37 17.12
C ASN A 240 8.42 10.50 16.10
N TYR A 241 7.40 10.39 15.24
CA TYR A 241 7.06 11.44 14.30
C TYR A 241 6.62 12.73 15.01
N SER A 242 5.70 12.65 15.99
CA SER A 242 5.23 13.83 16.71
C SER A 242 6.37 14.52 17.44
N PHE A 243 7.30 13.77 18.03
CA PHE A 243 8.53 14.31 18.61
C PHE A 243 9.41 15.02 17.57
N LEU A 244 9.70 14.39 16.43
CA LEU A 244 10.52 14.99 15.36
C LEU A 244 9.86 16.23 14.74
N TRP A 245 8.54 16.20 14.59
CA TRP A 245 7.74 17.32 14.10
C TRP A 245 7.81 18.50 15.08
N ASN A 246 7.60 18.25 16.36
CA ASN A 246 7.70 19.27 17.41
C ASN A 246 9.11 19.86 17.47
N TYR A 247 10.15 19.03 17.41
CA TYR A 247 11.55 19.48 17.35
C TYR A 247 11.81 20.36 16.11
N ARG A 248 11.34 19.94 14.92
CA ARG A 248 11.46 20.74 13.69
C ARG A 248 10.72 22.07 13.79
N ASN A 249 9.52 22.08 14.35
CA ASN A 249 8.75 23.30 14.55
C ASN A 249 9.44 24.23 15.53
N GLN A 250 10.00 23.73 16.62
CA GLN A 250 10.79 24.53 17.55
C GLN A 250 12.04 25.11 16.89
N VAL A 251 12.77 24.32 16.09
CA VAL A 251 13.93 24.82 15.34
C VAL A 251 13.51 25.87 14.30
N SER A 252 12.39 25.65 13.62
CA SER A 252 11.83 26.60 12.65
C SER A 252 11.40 27.90 13.33
N GLN A 253 10.69 27.82 14.46
CA GLN A 253 10.31 28.97 15.28
C GLN A 253 11.52 29.72 15.80
N LYS A 254 12.56 29.01 16.30
CA LYS A 254 13.82 29.64 16.72
C LYS A 254 14.47 30.39 15.55
N ARG A 255 14.55 29.77 14.37
CA ARG A 255 15.06 30.43 13.15
C ARG A 255 14.23 31.65 12.78
N MET A 256 12.90 31.54 12.81
CA MET A 256 11.98 32.64 12.52
C MET A 256 12.15 33.79 13.50
N ASN A 257 12.27 33.49 14.81
CA ASN A 257 12.53 34.48 15.84
C ASN A 257 13.89 35.16 15.64
N THR A 258 14.93 34.41 15.25
CA THR A 258 16.23 34.98 14.88
C THR A 258 16.11 35.88 13.64
N TYR A 259 15.35 35.50 12.62
CA TYR A 259 15.12 36.35 11.45
C TYR A 259 14.36 37.63 11.80
N LEU A 260 13.32 37.52 12.63
CA LEU A 260 12.56 38.66 13.12
C LEU A 260 13.47 39.59 13.93
N LEU A 261 14.31 39.05 14.83
CA LEU A 261 15.30 39.84 15.57
C LEU A 261 16.26 40.59 14.62
N CYS A 262 16.82 39.91 13.62
CA CYS A 262 17.70 40.56 12.64
C CYS A 262 16.97 41.65 11.84
N LEU A 263 15.74 41.40 11.42
CA LEU A 263 14.91 42.39 10.73
C LEU A 263 14.59 43.58 11.63
N THR A 264 14.23 43.35 12.89
CA THR A 264 13.96 44.41 13.88
C THR A 264 15.19 45.26 14.14
N VAL A 265 16.39 44.67 14.24
CA VAL A 265 17.64 45.42 14.37
C VAL A 265 17.90 46.26 13.12
N LEU A 266 17.68 45.71 11.93
CA LEU A 266 17.84 46.44 10.68
C LEU A 266 16.84 47.58 10.51
N THR A 267 15.58 47.40 10.91
CA THR A 267 14.55 48.45 10.82
C THR A 267 14.69 49.50 11.91
N ALA A 268 15.19 49.14 13.09
CA ALA A 268 15.47 50.07 14.18
C ALA A 268 16.75 50.91 13.93
N TYR A 269 17.60 50.52 12.98
CA TYR A 269 18.85 51.22 12.67
C TYR A 269 18.63 52.70 12.35
N THR A 270 17.70 53.03 11.44
CA THR A 270 17.43 54.41 11.02
C THR A 270 16.98 55.32 12.17
N PRO A 271 15.94 54.98 12.97
CA PRO A 271 15.52 55.81 14.09
C PRO A 271 16.57 55.88 15.21
N ILE A 272 17.32 54.80 15.47
CA ILE A 272 18.42 54.82 16.46
C ILE A 272 19.51 55.80 16.02
N MET A 273 19.89 55.78 14.74
CA MET A 273 20.86 56.73 14.19
C MET A 273 20.37 58.17 14.26
N GLU A 274 19.07 58.40 14.07
CA GLU A 274 18.46 59.73 14.14
C GLU A 274 18.45 60.28 15.57
N ILE A 275 18.14 59.44 16.56
CA ILE A 275 18.25 59.77 17.99
C ILE A 275 19.71 60.06 18.38
N LEU A 276 20.66 59.22 17.96
CA LEU A 276 22.09 59.43 18.25
C LEU A 276 22.62 60.74 17.65
N LYS A 277 22.14 61.11 16.45
CA LYS A 277 22.44 62.42 15.84
C LYS A 277 21.87 63.57 16.65
N GLN A 278 20.68 63.45 17.22
CA GLN A 278 20.08 64.48 18.10
C GLN A 278 20.87 64.68 19.40
N PHE A 279 21.53 63.64 19.92
CA PHE A 279 22.43 63.74 21.09
C PHE A 279 23.85 64.23 20.75
N GLY A 280 24.12 64.65 19.50
CA GLY A 280 25.41 65.21 19.11
C GLY A 280 26.54 64.17 18.97
N LEU A 281 26.21 62.88 18.99
CA LEU A 281 27.16 61.77 18.78
C LEU A 281 27.33 61.51 17.28
N THR A 282 27.86 62.49 16.55
CA THR A 282 28.13 62.44 15.10
C THR A 282 29.58 62.03 14.78
N SER A 283 30.21 61.27 15.67
CA SER A 283 31.59 60.83 15.42
C SER A 283 31.61 59.77 14.32
N LEU A 284 32.50 59.91 13.34
CA LEU A 284 32.75 58.91 12.29
C LEU A 284 33.02 57.52 12.89
N THR A 285 33.57 57.49 14.10
CA THR A 285 33.83 56.29 14.89
C THR A 285 32.57 55.53 15.28
N THR A 286 31.47 56.20 15.63
CA THR A 286 30.19 55.54 15.98
C THR A 286 29.54 54.85 14.79
N GLU A 287 29.54 55.52 13.62
CA GLU A 287 29.04 54.94 12.36
C GLU A 287 29.88 53.74 11.93
N VAL A 288 31.22 53.84 12.04
CA VAL A 288 32.13 52.74 11.72
C VAL A 288 31.97 51.56 12.71
N THR A 289 31.80 51.78 14.01
CA THR A 289 31.55 50.69 14.96
C THR A 289 30.23 49.98 14.71
N ILE A 290 29.16 50.70 14.38
CA ILE A 290 27.87 50.07 14.05
C ILE A 290 27.97 49.30 12.73
N LEU A 291 28.65 49.85 11.73
CA LEU A 291 28.86 49.18 10.45
C LEU A 291 29.75 47.95 10.60
N ILE A 292 30.79 47.99 11.45
CA ILE A 292 31.61 46.83 11.83
C ILE A 292 30.76 45.80 12.58
N LEU A 293 29.91 46.20 13.52
CA LEU A 293 29.04 45.28 14.27
C LEU A 293 28.03 44.59 13.34
N VAL A 294 27.40 45.36 12.44
CA VAL A 294 26.52 44.82 11.39
C VAL A 294 27.30 43.92 10.43
N THR A 295 28.53 44.26 10.08
CA THR A 295 29.38 43.44 9.19
C THR A 295 29.85 42.17 9.88
N ILE A 296 30.20 42.20 11.17
CA ILE A 296 30.54 41.03 11.99
C ILE A 296 29.31 40.12 12.13
N ILE A 297 28.13 40.69 12.40
CA ILE A 297 26.86 39.96 12.39
C ILE A 297 26.66 39.31 11.01
N LEU A 298 26.77 40.06 9.91
CA LEU A 298 26.64 39.53 8.55
C LEU A 298 27.71 38.50 8.16
N ILE A 299 28.94 38.59 8.69
CA ILE A 299 30.03 37.62 8.49
C ILE A 299 29.76 36.33 9.27
N ILE A 300 29.34 36.44 10.54
CA ILE A 300 28.92 35.31 11.37
C ILE A 300 27.69 34.62 10.75
N PHE A 301 26.79 35.38 10.14
CA PHE A 301 25.61 34.89 9.43
C PHE A 301 25.85 34.61 7.93
N LYS A 302 27.06 34.81 7.39
CA LYS A 302 27.42 34.51 5.98
C LYS A 302 27.22 33.04 5.61
N PRO A 303 27.53 32.05 6.48
CA PRO A 303 27.17 30.66 6.24
C PRO A 303 25.65 30.47 6.11
N LEU A 304 24.86 31.26 6.84
CA LEU A 304 23.40 31.24 6.79
C LEU A 304 22.87 31.81 5.46
N PHE A 305 23.46 32.91 4.95
CA PHE A 305 23.07 33.50 3.67
C PHE A 305 23.46 32.60 2.48
N VAL A 306 24.64 31.97 2.54
CA VAL A 306 25.06 30.92 1.59
C VAL A 306 24.10 29.73 1.64
N PHE A 307 23.67 29.31 2.83
CA PHE A 307 22.70 28.23 2.99
C PHE A 307 21.30 28.59 2.45
N ILE A 308 20.82 29.82 2.66
CA ILE A 308 19.54 30.31 2.13
C ILE A 308 19.60 30.41 0.60
N THR A 309 20.68 30.95 0.02
CA THR A 309 20.85 30.99 -1.44
C THR A 309 20.96 29.59 -2.05
N LEU A 310 21.61 28.64 -1.37
CA LEU A 310 21.60 27.23 -1.75
C LEU A 310 20.20 26.62 -1.66
N MET A 311 19.44 26.88 -0.59
CA MET A 311 18.05 26.44 -0.44
C MET A 311 17.15 26.99 -1.55
N ILE A 312 17.24 28.29 -1.85
CA ILE A 312 16.46 28.94 -2.91
C ILE A 312 16.84 28.35 -4.28
N LYS A 313 18.14 28.17 -4.56
CA LYS A 313 18.60 27.49 -5.79
C LYS A 313 18.07 26.06 -5.88
N THR A 314 18.07 25.32 -4.76
CA THR A 314 17.56 23.94 -4.73
C THR A 314 16.04 23.88 -4.90
N LEU A 315 15.31 24.84 -4.32
CA LEU A 315 13.85 24.98 -4.48
C LEU A 315 13.50 25.34 -5.93
N TYR A 316 14.22 26.29 -6.52
CA TYR A 316 14.07 26.68 -7.92
C TYR A 316 14.40 25.51 -8.86
N PHE A 317 15.45 24.76 -8.56
CA PHE A 317 15.80 23.55 -9.30
C PHE A 317 14.70 22.47 -9.19
N LYS A 318 14.15 22.23 -8.00
CA LYS A 318 13.02 21.29 -7.82
C LYS A 318 11.75 21.76 -8.52
N LEU A 319 11.42 23.04 -8.48
CA LEU A 319 10.26 23.62 -9.16
C LEU A 319 10.40 23.53 -10.68
N SER A 320 11.57 23.88 -11.22
CA SER A 320 11.86 23.73 -12.65
C SER A 320 11.83 22.27 -13.09
N PHE A 321 12.39 21.35 -12.29
CA PHE A 321 12.34 19.91 -12.56
C PHE A 321 10.91 19.36 -12.48
N PHE A 322 10.11 19.79 -11.51
CA PHE A 322 8.69 19.43 -11.40
C PHE A 322 7.88 19.94 -12.60
N TYR A 323 8.14 21.16 -13.05
CA TYR A 323 7.50 21.75 -14.23
C TYR A 323 7.86 21.00 -15.51
N ILE A 324 9.15 20.65 -15.69
CA ILE A 324 9.64 19.83 -16.79
C ILE A 324 9.01 18.42 -16.75
N ASN A 325 8.96 17.77 -15.58
CA ASN A 325 8.32 16.46 -15.45
C ASN A 325 6.83 16.50 -15.72
N ASN A 326 6.10 17.54 -15.28
CA ASN A 326 4.69 17.70 -15.62
C ASN A 326 4.46 17.95 -17.11
N LEU A 327 5.36 18.67 -17.79
CA LEU A 327 5.34 18.80 -19.25
C LEU A 327 5.54 17.44 -19.94
N PHE A 328 6.51 16.63 -19.48
CA PHE A 328 6.74 15.28 -20.00
C PHE A 328 5.59 14.31 -19.67
N HIS A 329 5.02 14.39 -18.47
CA HIS A 329 3.90 13.54 -18.04
C HIS A 329 2.60 13.91 -18.76
N SER A 330 2.38 15.20 -19.03
CA SER A 330 1.30 15.71 -19.90
C SER A 330 1.48 15.23 -21.34
N ALA A 331 2.70 15.24 -21.88
CA ALA A 331 2.98 14.69 -23.20
C ALA A 331 2.76 13.16 -23.26
N LYS A 332 3.14 12.42 -22.21
CA LYS A 332 2.92 10.97 -22.09
C LYS A 332 1.43 10.63 -21.91
N HIS A 333 0.69 11.41 -21.12
CA HIS A 333 -0.77 11.30 -21.00
C HIS A 333 -1.49 11.63 -22.30
N ARG A 334 -1.05 12.64 -23.07
CA ARG A 334 -1.59 12.93 -24.41
C ARG A 334 -1.36 11.77 -25.39
N LYS A 335 -0.22 11.08 -25.30
CA LYS A 335 0.06 9.86 -26.08
C LYS A 335 -0.86 8.71 -25.67
N ILE A 336 -1.05 8.47 -24.37
CA ILE A 336 -1.92 7.40 -23.85
C ILE A 336 -3.41 7.67 -24.13
N TYR A 337 -3.86 8.94 -24.02
CA TYR A 337 -5.23 9.33 -24.38
C TYR A 337 -5.48 9.21 -25.88
N LYS A 338 -4.52 9.57 -26.74
CA LYS A 338 -4.63 9.31 -28.18
C LYS A 338 -4.77 7.81 -28.48
N VAL A 339 -4.00 6.94 -27.83
CA VAL A 339 -4.08 5.49 -28.03
C VAL A 339 -5.41 4.90 -27.51
N LYS A 340 -5.91 5.34 -26.33
CA LYS A 340 -7.23 4.93 -25.81
C LYS A 340 -8.38 5.42 -26.69
N LEU A 341 -8.31 6.65 -27.20
CA LEU A 341 -9.33 7.22 -28.09
C LEU A 341 -9.37 6.48 -29.43
N TRP A 342 -8.21 6.19 -30.03
CA TRP A 342 -8.11 5.40 -31.26
C TRP A 342 -8.64 3.97 -31.10
N ARG A 343 -8.35 3.28 -29.97
CA ARG A 343 -8.95 1.97 -29.67
C ARG A 343 -10.48 2.03 -29.53
N LYS A 344 -11.01 3.10 -28.93
CA LYS A 344 -12.46 3.28 -28.77
C LYS A 344 -13.15 3.52 -30.13
N ILE A 345 -12.51 4.28 -31.01
CA ILE A 345 -12.99 4.52 -32.39
C ILE A 345 -12.95 3.23 -33.21
N ILE A 346 -11.85 2.48 -33.18
CA ILE A 346 -11.71 1.19 -33.90
C ILE A 346 -12.77 0.18 -33.43
N ASN A 347 -12.99 0.05 -32.12
CA ASN A 347 -14.00 -0.86 -31.58
C ASN A 347 -15.44 -0.44 -31.95
N SER A 348 -15.72 0.87 -32.04
CA SER A 348 -17.04 1.36 -32.48
C SER A 348 -17.31 1.17 -33.98
N LEU A 349 -16.24 1.14 -34.80
CA LEU A 349 -16.32 0.87 -36.23
C LEU A 349 -16.43 -0.64 -36.51
N GLY A 350 -15.79 -1.48 -35.68
CA GLY A 350 -15.92 -2.94 -35.73
C GLY A 350 -17.32 -3.43 -35.35
N SER A 351 -17.96 -2.85 -34.34
CA SER A 351 -19.30 -3.28 -33.89
C SER A 351 -20.42 -2.92 -34.88
N LYS A 352 -20.22 -1.91 -35.74
CA LYS A 352 -21.20 -1.54 -36.78
C LYS A 352 -21.15 -2.45 -38.02
N LYS A 353 -20.08 -3.23 -38.20
CA LYS A 353 -19.92 -4.11 -39.36
C LYS A 353 -20.56 -5.49 -39.19
N ASN A 354 -20.83 -5.92 -37.96
CA ASN A 354 -21.45 -7.22 -37.66
C ASN A 354 -22.99 -7.21 -37.55
N ASN A 355 -23.64 -6.04 -37.62
CA ASN A 355 -25.11 -5.97 -37.57
C ASN A 355 -25.76 -5.76 -38.95
N LYS A 356 -25.11 -6.18 -40.04
CA LYS A 356 -25.66 -5.99 -41.40
C LYS A 356 -25.45 -7.17 -42.36
N ILE A 357 -25.30 -8.38 -41.82
CA ILE A 357 -25.42 -9.63 -42.59
C ILE A 357 -26.32 -10.56 -41.79
N GLU A 358 -27.60 -10.25 -41.81
CA GLU A 358 -28.71 -11.18 -41.56
C GLU A 358 -29.96 -10.50 -42.13
N MET A 359 -30.06 -10.58 -43.46
CA MET A 359 -31.30 -10.60 -44.23
C MET A 359 -31.01 -11.30 -45.54
#